data_AF-A0A355TU00-F1
#
_entry.id   AF-A0A355TU00-F1
#
_cell.length_a   1.000
_cell.length_b   1.000
_cell.length_c   1.000
_cell.angle_alpha   90.00
_cell.angle_beta   90.00
_cell.angle_gamma   90.00
#
_symmetry.space_group_name_H-M   'P 1'
#
loop_
_entity.id
_entity.type
_entity.pdbx_description
1 polymer ?
#
loop_
_entity_poly.entity_id
_entity_poly.type
_entity_poly.pdbx_seq_one_letter_code
_entity_poly.pdbx_strand_id
1 'polypeptide(L)'
;MNEQQMNQLKALPFPVFYYCGMDDDLQLVNVDVDYMSPLGASYVLTYSNGMGGEVKIFGCNGGVGDVFPGEKQVQFSNILYGKGTAEVYPKDSEEGVAFRADWISSWRKGSYYSFSGKDVPERFIKKVVDGLIELE
;
A
#
# COMPACT_ATOMS: atom_id res chain seq x y z
N MET A 1 -0.19 12.13 -12.75
CA MET A 1 1.22 12.27 -12.32
C MET A 1 1.99 13.06 -13.37
N ASN A 2 2.74 14.07 -12.94
CA ASN A 2 3.58 14.88 -13.84
C ASN A 2 5.03 14.34 -13.90
N GLU A 3 5.85 14.90 -14.81
CA GLU A 3 7.24 14.46 -15.01
C GLU A 3 8.12 14.66 -13.78
N GLN A 4 7.91 15.74 -13.03
CA GLN A 4 8.68 16.02 -11.82
C GLN A 4 8.44 14.96 -10.74
N GLN A 5 7.18 14.62 -10.48
CA GLN A 5 6.78 13.56 -9.54
C GLN A 5 7.36 12.21 -9.96
N MET A 6 7.29 11.89 -11.26
CA MET A 6 7.87 10.66 -11.79
C MET A 6 9.39 10.61 -11.57
N ASN A 7 10.09 11.73 -11.77
CA ASN A 7 11.53 11.81 -11.56
C ASN A 7 11.90 11.67 -10.07
N GLN A 8 11.10 12.22 -9.16
CA GLN A 8 11.28 12.03 -7.72
C GLN A 8 11.13 10.55 -7.34
N LEU A 9 10.06 9.88 -7.79
CA LEU A 9 9.84 8.46 -7.52
C LEU A 9 10.96 7.58 -8.10
N LYS A 10 11.48 7.89 -9.30
CA LYS A 10 12.60 7.17 -9.92
C LYS A 10 13.93 7.36 -9.18
N ALA A 11 14.11 8.48 -8.48
CA ALA A 11 15.33 8.75 -7.73
C ALA A 11 15.39 8.00 -6.39
N LEU A 12 14.29 7.37 -5.97
CA LEU A 12 14.25 6.61 -4.73
C LEU A 12 15.18 5.39 -4.80
N PRO A 13 15.90 5.07 -3.71
CA PRO A 13 16.82 3.94 -3.67
C PRO A 13 16.08 2.61 -3.43
N PHE A 14 14.83 2.46 -3.89
CA PHE A 14 14.03 1.25 -3.76
C PHE A 14 12.86 1.30 -4.77
N PRO A 15 12.27 0.13 -5.12
CA PRO A 15 11.14 0.08 -6.05
C PRO A 15 9.93 0.87 -5.54
N VAL A 16 9.20 1.48 -6.47
CA VAL A 16 7.90 2.11 -6.18
C VAL A 16 6.81 1.16 -6.67
N PHE A 17 5.96 0.72 -5.74
CA PHE A 17 4.73 -0.01 -6.04
C PHE A 17 3.62 0.98 -6.36
N TYR A 18 2.97 0.76 -7.50
CA TYR A 18 1.83 1.53 -7.96
C TYR A 18 0.58 0.67 -7.88
N TYR A 19 -0.57 1.31 -7.72
CA TYR A 19 -1.85 0.65 -7.89
C TYR A 19 -2.06 0.33 -9.36
N CYS A 20 -2.22 -0.95 -9.70
CA CYS A 20 -2.30 -1.43 -11.09
C CYS A 20 -3.73 -1.43 -11.68
N GLY A 21 -4.66 -0.63 -11.15
CA GLY A 21 -5.97 -0.44 -11.79
C GLY A 21 -6.90 -1.64 -11.68
N MET A 22 -7.02 -2.28 -10.50
CA MET A 22 -8.03 -3.33 -10.26
C MET A 22 -9.50 -2.83 -10.25
N ASP A 23 -9.67 -1.51 -10.33
CA ASP A 23 -10.90 -0.72 -10.21
C ASP A 23 -10.63 0.60 -10.96
N ASP A 24 -11.39 0.84 -12.03
CA ASP A 24 -11.19 1.94 -12.98
C ASP A 24 -11.51 3.31 -12.36
N ASP A 25 -12.16 3.34 -11.20
CA ASP A 25 -12.64 4.56 -10.56
C ASP A 25 -11.56 5.25 -9.69
N LEU A 26 -10.45 4.59 -9.38
CA LEU A 26 -9.38 5.14 -8.54
C LEU A 26 -8.31 5.83 -9.38
N GLN A 27 -8.15 7.13 -9.15
CA GLN A 27 -7.13 7.95 -9.83
C GLN A 27 -6.07 8.43 -8.86
N LEU A 28 -4.82 8.46 -9.30
CA LEU A 28 -3.71 9.01 -8.52
C LEU A 28 -3.89 10.52 -8.34
N VAL A 29 -4.20 10.95 -7.12
CA VAL A 29 -4.47 12.36 -6.77
C VAL A 29 -3.31 13.02 -6.05
N ASN A 30 -2.48 12.26 -5.33
CA ASN A 30 -1.31 12.81 -4.65
C ASN A 30 -0.08 11.89 -4.71
N VAL A 31 1.09 12.51 -4.75
CA VAL A 31 2.41 11.85 -4.70
C VAL A 31 3.28 12.63 -3.73
N ASP A 32 3.57 12.03 -2.59
CA ASP A 32 4.50 12.58 -1.60
C ASP A 32 5.77 11.74 -1.59
N VAL A 33 6.92 12.40 -1.57
CA VAL A 33 8.24 11.76 -1.49
C VAL A 33 9.05 12.46 -0.42
N ASP A 34 9.57 11.70 0.53
CA ASP A 34 10.42 12.20 1.60
C ASP A 34 11.75 11.43 1.64
N TYR A 35 12.84 12.10 1.30
CA TYR A 35 14.18 11.54 1.31
C TYR A 35 14.85 11.57 2.69
N MET A 36 14.28 12.29 3.65
CA MET A 36 14.86 12.59 4.95
C MET A 36 14.06 12.01 6.12
N SER A 37 13.06 11.17 5.84
CA SER A 37 12.26 10.52 6.88
C SER A 37 13.14 9.72 7.85
N PRO A 38 12.80 9.68 9.15
CA PRO A 38 13.51 8.87 10.15
C PRO A 38 13.58 7.38 9.82
N LEU A 39 12.66 6.90 8.98
CA LEU A 39 12.60 5.52 8.49
C LEU A 39 13.44 5.30 7.23
N GLY A 40 14.16 6.31 6.75
CA GLY A 40 14.80 6.34 5.45
C GLY A 40 13.92 6.93 4.37
N ALA A 41 14.43 6.98 3.14
CA ALA A 41 13.68 7.49 1.99
C ALA A 41 12.34 6.75 1.85
N SER A 42 11.27 7.51 1.65
CA SER A 42 9.90 7.02 1.64
C SER A 42 9.02 7.74 0.62
N TYR A 43 7.89 7.13 0.29
CA TYR A 43 6.86 7.74 -0.54
C TYR A 43 5.46 7.36 -0.07
N VAL A 44 4.48 8.20 -0.41
CA VAL A 44 3.05 7.90 -0.34
C VAL A 44 2.41 8.24 -1.68
N LEU A 45 1.72 7.26 -2.25
CA LEU A 45 0.82 7.46 -3.38
C LEU A 45 -0.61 7.41 -2.88
N THR A 46 -1.38 8.48 -3.10
CA THR A 46 -2.80 8.52 -2.73
C THR A 46 -3.65 8.45 -3.99
N TYR A 47 -4.51 7.43 -4.04
CA TYR A 47 -5.52 7.25 -5.07
C TYR A 47 -6.90 7.52 -4.48
N SER A 48 -7.76 8.20 -5.23
CA SER A 48 -9.12 8.48 -4.77
C SER A 48 -10.12 8.35 -5.92
N ASN A 49 -11.38 8.06 -5.56
CA ASN A 49 -12.50 8.08 -6.49
C ASN A 49 -13.48 9.22 -6.15
N GLY A 50 -14.36 9.55 -7.10
CA GLY A 50 -15.37 10.61 -6.92
C GLY A 50 -16.44 10.30 -5.85
N MET A 51 -16.41 9.11 -5.25
CA MET A 51 -17.33 8.68 -4.20
C MET A 51 -16.73 8.80 -2.78
N GLY A 52 -15.50 9.30 -2.66
CA GLY A 52 -14.82 9.49 -1.36
C GLY A 52 -13.99 8.30 -0.90
N GLY A 53 -13.94 7.21 -1.66
CA GLY A 53 -13.01 6.12 -1.42
C GLY A 53 -11.57 6.55 -1.66
N GLU A 54 -10.69 6.20 -0.73
CA GLU A 54 -9.27 6.54 -0.78
C GLU A 54 -8.43 5.29 -0.57
N VAL A 55 -7.33 5.21 -1.32
CA VAL A 55 -6.32 4.17 -1.22
C VAL A 55 -4.96 4.83 -1.09
N LYS A 56 -4.12 4.31 -0.19
CA LYS A 56 -2.75 4.75 -0.03
C LYS A 56 -1.79 3.58 -0.21
N ILE A 57 -0.76 3.81 -1.01
CA ILE A 57 0.42 2.94 -1.08
C ILE A 57 1.60 3.70 -0.50
N PHE A 58 2.11 3.20 0.62
CA PHE A 58 3.32 3.66 1.26
C PHE A 58 4.47 2.69 0.95
N GLY A 59 5.67 3.23 0.76
CA GLY A 59 6.88 2.44 0.70
C GLY A 59 8.04 3.18 1.33
N CYS A 60 8.93 2.45 2.00
CA CYS A 60 10.17 2.98 2.56
C CYS A 60 11.32 1.97 2.47
N ASN A 61 12.55 2.48 2.51
CA ASN A 61 13.77 1.65 2.52
C ASN A 61 14.34 1.37 3.92
N GLY A 62 13.58 1.65 4.98
CA GLY A 62 13.95 1.30 6.35
C GLY A 62 12.73 1.18 7.25
N GLY A 63 12.84 0.32 8.26
CA GLY A 63 11.81 0.12 9.27
C GLY A 63 10.90 -1.09 9.04
N VAL A 64 10.34 -1.54 10.16
CA VAL A 64 9.18 -2.43 10.24
C VAL A 64 8.05 -1.50 10.69
N GLY A 65 6.97 -1.40 9.91
CA GLY A 65 5.78 -0.68 10.35
C GLY A 65 5.13 -1.40 11.53
N ASP A 66 4.62 -0.65 12.50
CA ASP A 66 3.76 -1.23 13.54
C ASP A 66 2.44 -1.67 12.88
N VAL A 67 2.11 -2.95 13.00
CA VAL A 67 0.86 -3.53 12.47
C VAL A 67 -0.14 -3.64 13.61
N PHE A 68 -1.25 -2.91 13.53
CA PHE A 68 -2.36 -3.05 14.46
C PHE A 68 -3.27 -4.20 14.01
N PRO A 69 -3.48 -5.24 14.83
CA PRO A 69 -4.22 -6.41 14.40
C PRO A 69 -5.67 -6.07 14.04
N GLY A 70 -6.05 -6.37 12.79
CA GLY A 70 -7.44 -6.28 12.33
C GLY A 70 -8.33 -7.40 12.87
N GLU A 71 -9.64 -7.30 12.62
CA GLU A 71 -10.61 -8.36 12.98
C GLU A 71 -10.40 -9.65 12.18
N LYS A 72 -9.85 -9.50 10.98
CA LYS A 72 -9.46 -10.62 10.13
C LYS A 72 -8.06 -10.39 9.63
N GLN A 73 -7.19 -11.37 9.84
CA GLN A 73 -5.80 -11.33 9.44
C GLN A 73 -5.49 -12.52 8.53
N VAL A 74 -4.82 -12.26 7.41
CA VAL A 74 -4.37 -13.29 6.48
C VAL A 74 -2.89 -13.07 6.19
N GLN A 75 -2.06 -14.05 6.50
CA GLN A 75 -0.65 -14.04 6.11
C GLN A 75 -0.53 -14.46 4.63
N PHE A 76 0.36 -13.81 3.90
CA PHE A 76 0.67 -14.16 2.52
C PHE A 76 2.18 -14.22 2.28
N SER A 77 2.56 -15.04 1.30
CA SER A 77 3.92 -15.15 0.80
C SER A 77 3.86 -15.26 -0.72
N ASN A 78 4.23 -14.19 -1.41
CA ASN A 78 4.10 -14.05 -2.85
C ASN A 78 5.46 -13.77 -3.49
N ILE A 79 5.79 -14.37 -4.63
CA ILE A 79 7.09 -14.16 -5.28
C ILE A 79 7.31 -12.70 -5.71
N LEU A 80 6.23 -12.00 -6.10
CA LEU A 80 6.26 -10.61 -6.54
C LEU A 80 6.30 -9.62 -5.38
N TYR A 81 5.56 -9.89 -4.30
CA TYR A 81 5.46 -8.92 -3.19
C TYR A 81 6.40 -9.28 -2.03
N GLY A 82 6.69 -10.56 -1.80
CA GLY A 82 7.40 -11.04 -0.63
C GLY A 82 6.43 -11.53 0.45
N LYS A 83 6.82 -11.39 1.71
CA LYS A 83 6.04 -11.90 2.86
C LYS A 83 5.36 -10.75 3.57
N GLY A 84 4.09 -10.96 3.92
CA GLY A 84 3.28 -9.92 4.52
C GLY A 84 2.01 -10.43 5.15
N THR A 85 1.20 -9.48 5.57
CA THR A 85 -0.08 -9.68 6.23
C THR A 85 -1.10 -8.73 5.63
N ALA A 86 -2.31 -9.23 5.38
CA ALA A 86 -3.46 -8.42 5.02
C ALA A 86 -4.51 -8.47 6.14
N GLU A 87 -5.08 -7.32 6.46
CA GLU A 87 -5.98 -7.10 7.57
C GLU A 87 -7.21 -6.34 7.11
N VAL A 88 -8.36 -6.74 7.63
CA VAL A 88 -9.64 -6.05 7.42
C VAL A 88 -10.13 -5.55 8.77
N TYR A 89 -10.59 -4.30 8.78
CA TYR A 89 -11.04 -3.62 9.98
C TYR A 89 -12.53 -3.28 9.89
N PRO A 90 -13.23 -3.21 11.03
CA PRO A 90 -14.62 -2.77 11.08
C PRO A 90 -14.70 -1.27 10.76
N LYS A 91 -15.88 -0.83 10.31
CA LYS A 91 -16.13 0.56 9.91
C LYS A 91 -15.79 1.59 11.00
N ASP A 92 -15.99 1.23 12.26
CA ASP A 92 -15.78 2.10 13.42
C ASP A 92 -14.43 1.83 14.11
N SER A 93 -13.48 1.19 13.41
CA SER A 93 -12.12 0.95 13.92
C SER A 93 -11.36 2.26 14.15
N GLU A 94 -10.58 2.31 15.23
CA GLU A 94 -9.65 3.40 15.50
C GLU A 94 -8.55 3.54 14.42
N GLU A 95 -8.29 2.49 13.64
CA GLU A 95 -7.31 2.51 12.54
C GLU A 95 -7.73 3.48 11.42
N GLY A 96 -9.04 3.76 11.28
CA GLY A 96 -9.55 4.70 10.29
C GLY A 96 -9.44 4.25 8.82
N VAL A 97 -9.14 2.96 8.59
CA VAL A 97 -9.10 2.30 7.28
C VAL A 97 -9.97 1.05 7.31
N ALA A 98 -10.50 0.65 6.16
CA ALA A 98 -11.27 -0.60 6.03
C ALA A 98 -10.37 -1.82 5.81
N PHE A 99 -9.16 -1.61 5.25
CA PHE A 99 -8.16 -2.65 5.10
C PHE A 99 -6.74 -2.09 5.13
N ARG A 100 -5.78 -2.96 5.46
CA ARG A 100 -4.35 -2.72 5.31
C ARG A 100 -3.65 -4.01 4.88
N ALA A 101 -2.67 -3.90 4.00
CA ALA A 101 -1.75 -4.97 3.69
C ALA A 101 -0.32 -4.45 3.84
N ASP A 102 0.49 -5.16 4.63
CA ASP A 102 1.85 -4.78 4.96
C ASP A 102 2.80 -5.90 4.55
N TRP A 103 3.90 -5.57 3.87
CA TRP A 103 4.87 -6.58 3.45
C TRP A 103 6.30 -6.06 3.34
N ILE A 104 7.22 -7.01 3.42
CA ILE A 104 8.64 -6.80 3.11
C ILE A 104 8.91 -7.33 1.70
N SER A 105 9.48 -6.49 0.84
CA SER A 105 9.73 -6.85 -0.55
C SER A 105 10.65 -8.05 -0.71
N SER A 106 10.27 -8.96 -1.61
CA SER A 106 11.12 -10.05 -2.09
C SER A 106 12.28 -9.59 -2.97
N TRP A 107 12.14 -8.43 -3.64
CA TRP A 107 13.10 -7.92 -4.63
C TRP A 107 14.23 -7.11 -4.02
N ARG A 108 13.94 -6.40 -2.91
CA ARG A 108 14.94 -5.62 -2.19
C ARG A 108 14.78 -5.80 -0.69
N LYS A 109 15.79 -6.45 -0.10
CA LYS A 109 15.84 -6.73 1.34
C LYS A 109 15.72 -5.43 2.15
N GLY A 110 14.77 -5.42 3.09
CA GLY A 110 14.57 -4.31 4.02
C GLY A 110 13.66 -3.19 3.52
N SER A 111 13.13 -3.26 2.28
CA SER A 111 12.08 -2.35 1.85
C SER A 111 10.72 -2.83 2.35
N TYR A 112 10.04 -1.95 3.07
CA TYR A 112 8.70 -2.16 3.60
C TYR A 112 7.68 -1.41 2.77
N TYR A 113 6.49 -2.00 2.62
CA TYR A 113 5.37 -1.41 1.91
C TYR A 113 4.09 -1.63 2.69
N SER A 114 3.20 -0.66 2.57
CA SER A 114 1.85 -0.72 3.10
C SER A 114 0.85 -0.29 2.02
N PHE A 115 -0.24 -1.04 1.90
CA PHE A 115 -1.37 -0.72 1.05
C PHE A 115 -2.61 -0.68 1.92
N SER A 116 -3.19 0.50 2.11
CA SER A 116 -4.41 0.69 2.88
C SER A 116 -5.50 1.34 2.06
N GLY A 117 -6.75 1.16 2.48
CA GLY A 117 -7.86 1.90 1.91
C GLY A 117 -8.95 2.20 2.90
N LYS A 118 -9.55 3.37 2.70
CA LYS A 118 -10.59 3.98 3.51
C LYS A 118 -11.82 4.20 2.64
N ASP A 119 -13.00 3.93 3.21
CA ASP A 119 -14.29 4.09 2.53
C ASP A 119 -14.35 3.38 1.15
N VAL A 120 -13.61 2.27 1.03
CA VAL A 120 -13.57 1.45 -0.18
C VAL A 120 -14.61 0.32 -0.12
N PRO A 121 -15.21 -0.07 -1.25
CA PRO A 121 -16.17 -1.18 -1.27
C PRO A 121 -15.54 -2.53 -0.86
N GLU A 122 -16.29 -3.41 -0.20
CA GLU A 122 -15.79 -4.76 0.17
C GLU A 122 -15.27 -5.58 -1.03
N ARG A 123 -15.91 -5.44 -2.21
CA ARG A 123 -15.46 -6.08 -3.46
C ARG A 123 -14.03 -5.69 -3.84
N PHE A 124 -13.64 -4.46 -3.54
CA PHE A 124 -12.31 -3.93 -3.80
C PHE A 124 -11.30 -4.57 -2.86
N ILE A 125 -11.61 -4.58 -1.55
CA ILE A 125 -10.79 -5.21 -0.51
C ILE A 125 -10.53 -6.66 -0.87
N LYS A 126 -11.60 -7.39 -1.25
CA LYS A 126 -11.48 -8.80 -1.64
C LYS A 126 -10.53 -8.99 -2.82
N LYS A 127 -10.66 -8.20 -3.90
CA LYS A 127 -9.75 -8.28 -5.06
C LYS A 127 -8.29 -8.04 -4.68
N VAL A 128 -8.02 -7.07 -3.82
CA VAL A 128 -6.65 -6.77 -3.35
C VAL A 128 -6.10 -7.93 -2.53
N VAL A 129 -6.87 -8.44 -1.57
CA VAL A 129 -6.46 -9.57 -0.72
C VAL A 129 -6.24 -10.82 -1.57
N ASP A 130 -7.16 -11.15 -2.48
CA ASP A 130 -7.04 -12.29 -3.38
C ASP A 130 -5.79 -12.15 -4.27
N GLY A 131 -5.52 -10.96 -4.84
CA GLY A 131 -4.34 -10.71 -5.67
C GLY A 131 -3.00 -10.70 -4.92
N LEU A 132 -3.01 -10.51 -3.59
CA LEU A 132 -1.81 -10.65 -2.76
C LEU A 132 -1.53 -12.13 -2.44
N ILE A 133 -2.58 -12.95 -2.30
CA ILE A 133 -2.50 -14.36 -1.92
C ILE A 133 -2.27 -15.27 -3.14
N GLU A 134 -2.95 -15.03 -4.25
CA GLU A 134 -2.84 -15.86 -5.45
C GLU A 134 -1.56 -15.50 -6.21
N LEU A 135 -0.53 -16.35 -6.09
CA LEU A 135 0.56 -16.65 -7.03
C LEU A 135 1.51 -17.64 -6.31
N GLU A 136 1.04 -18.88 -6.11
CA GLU A 136 1.93 -20.04 -5.87
C GLU A 136 2.33 -20.66 -7.21
#